data_AF-A0A8T3SP92-F1
#
_entry.id   AF-A0A8T3SP92-F1
#
_cell.length_a   1.000
_cell.length_b   1.000
_cell.length_c   1.000
_cell.angle_alpha   90.00
_cell.angle_beta   90.00
_cell.angle_gamma   90.00
#
_symmetry.space_group_name_H-M   'P 1'
#
loop_
_entity.id
_entity.type
_entity.pdbx_description
1 polymer ?
#
loop_
_entity_poly.entity_id
_entity_poly.type
_entity_poly.pdbx_seq_one_letter_code
_entity_poly.pdbx_strand_id
1 'polypeptide(L)'
;MDWQPWLVFAHILGAFTFVMAHGVSIFAAFRLRGERDEARIAALLDLSKSAVTIAAISVAFLLLTGIAAGFAGDYWGKRWIWASIAILVLLWGYMGFRGTKYHDAVRHAVGSIGIYDHKATEPPPADPAALAALQASSRALELAAVGGIGLVVILWLMVFKPF
;
A
#
# COMPACT_ATOMS: atom_id res chain seq x y z
N MET A 1 -26.17 2.50 24.82
CA MET A 1 -25.26 1.48 24.24
C MET A 1 -23.96 2.19 23.93
N ASP A 2 -22.88 1.78 24.56
CA ASP A 2 -21.57 2.39 24.34
C ASP A 2 -21.03 1.88 23.01
N TRP A 3 -21.08 2.71 21.98
CA TRP A 3 -20.63 2.36 20.62
C TRP A 3 -19.11 2.34 20.48
N GLN A 4 -18.38 2.90 21.46
CA GLN A 4 -16.93 3.05 21.40
C GLN A 4 -16.17 1.73 21.17
N PRO A 5 -16.44 0.63 21.90
CA PRO A 5 -15.70 -0.63 21.69
C PRO A 5 -15.93 -1.20 20.29
N TRP A 6 -17.14 -1.06 19.75
CA TRP A 6 -17.48 -1.51 18.40
C TRP A 6 -16.76 -0.71 17.32
N LEU A 7 -16.65 0.60 17.48
CA LEU A 7 -15.90 1.47 16.56
C LEU A 7 -14.40 1.14 16.58
N VAL A 8 -13.83 0.92 17.76
CA VAL A 8 -12.42 0.51 17.91
C VAL A 8 -12.19 -0.87 17.28
N PHE A 9 -13.08 -1.83 17.51
CA PHE A 9 -13.01 -3.14 16.87
C PHE A 9 -13.05 -3.04 15.34
N ALA A 10 -13.99 -2.25 14.79
CA ALA A 10 -14.10 -2.04 13.35
C ALA A 10 -12.85 -1.37 12.75
N HIS A 11 -12.27 -0.40 13.48
CA HIS A 11 -11.01 0.23 13.09
C HIS A 11 -9.84 -0.77 13.04
N ILE A 12 -9.71 -1.62 14.07
CA ILE A 12 -8.69 -2.68 14.13
C ILE A 12 -8.92 -3.71 13.02
N LEU A 13 -10.17 -4.08 12.75
CA LEU A 13 -10.51 -4.99 11.65
C LEU A 13 -10.08 -4.41 10.30
N GLY A 14 -10.36 -3.13 10.05
CA GLY A 14 -9.87 -2.43 8.86
C GLY A 14 -8.34 -2.43 8.76
N ALA A 15 -7.64 -2.21 9.87
CA ALA A 15 -6.17 -2.25 9.92
C ALA A 15 -5.64 -3.64 9.58
N PHE A 16 -6.26 -4.68 10.14
CA PHE A 16 -5.89 -6.07 9.90
C PHE A 16 -6.10 -6.46 8.43
N THR A 17 -7.27 -6.15 7.86
CA THR A 17 -7.55 -6.41 6.44
C THR A 17 -6.58 -5.65 5.53
N PHE A 18 -6.25 -4.40 5.87
CA PHE A 18 -5.23 -3.63 5.17
C PHE A 18 -3.87 -4.35 5.18
N VAL A 19 -3.37 -4.77 6.34
CA VAL A 19 -2.06 -5.44 6.45
C VAL A 19 -2.05 -6.75 5.65
N MET A 20 -3.12 -7.55 5.71
CA MET A 20 -3.21 -8.78 4.93
C MET A 20 -3.17 -8.52 3.43
N ALA A 21 -4.02 -7.61 2.93
CA ALA A 21 -4.08 -7.29 1.51
C ALA A 21 -2.78 -6.62 1.02
N HIS A 22 -2.27 -5.65 1.77
CA HIS A 22 -1.02 -4.97 1.43
C HIS A 22 0.18 -5.93 1.46
N GLY A 23 0.20 -6.87 2.40
CA GLY A 23 1.21 -7.94 2.48
C GLY A 23 1.28 -8.81 1.23
N VAL A 24 0.13 -9.12 0.61
CA VAL A 24 0.09 -9.85 -0.68
C VAL A 24 0.75 -9.03 -1.80
N SER A 25 0.52 -7.71 -1.85
CA SER A 25 1.18 -6.84 -2.83
C SER A 25 2.69 -6.77 -2.61
N ILE A 26 3.14 -6.66 -1.35
CA ILE A 26 4.56 -6.70 -1.00
C ILE A 26 5.19 -8.02 -1.44
N PHE A 27 4.54 -9.14 -1.15
CA PHE A 27 5.00 -10.47 -1.57
C PHE A 27 5.12 -10.57 -3.10
N ALA A 28 4.12 -10.09 -3.84
CA ALA A 28 4.17 -10.06 -5.30
C ALA A 28 5.35 -9.22 -5.81
N ALA A 29 5.60 -8.04 -5.23
CA ALA A 29 6.73 -7.18 -5.59
C ALA A 29 8.09 -7.84 -5.34
N PHE A 30 8.24 -8.61 -4.25
CA PHE A 30 9.45 -9.40 -4.01
C PHE A 30 9.59 -10.56 -4.99
N ARG A 31 8.49 -11.27 -5.29
CA ARG A 31 8.51 -12.42 -6.21
C ARG A 31 8.87 -12.00 -7.63
N LEU A 32 8.46 -10.79 -8.05
CA LEU A 32 8.79 -10.20 -9.36
C LEU A 32 10.29 -10.07 -9.61
N ARG A 33 11.12 -9.92 -8.56
CA ARG A 33 12.58 -9.74 -8.72
C ARG A 33 13.27 -10.97 -9.32
N GLY A 34 12.74 -12.16 -9.01
CA GLY A 34 13.29 -13.44 -9.47
C GLY A 34 12.48 -14.09 -10.59
N GLU A 35 11.36 -13.50 -11.02
CA GLU A 35 10.55 -14.07 -12.09
C GLU A 35 11.09 -13.66 -13.47
N ARG A 36 11.01 -14.57 -14.44
CA ARG A 36 11.51 -14.34 -15.80
C ARG A 36 10.46 -14.65 -16.86
N ASP A 37 9.46 -15.45 -16.51
CA ASP A 37 8.31 -15.72 -17.36
C ASP A 37 7.38 -14.49 -17.37
N GLU A 38 7.16 -13.93 -18.56
CA GLU A 38 6.34 -12.74 -18.78
C GLU A 38 4.88 -12.95 -18.35
N ALA A 39 4.30 -14.13 -18.61
CA ALA A 39 2.93 -14.44 -18.21
C ALA A 39 2.80 -14.50 -16.68
N ARG A 40 3.82 -15.04 -16.00
CA ARG A 40 3.88 -15.04 -14.53
C ARG A 40 4.07 -13.63 -13.96
N ILE A 41 4.88 -12.80 -14.60
CA ILE A 41 5.06 -11.38 -14.22
C ILE A 41 3.73 -10.63 -14.32
N ALA A 42 3.02 -10.77 -15.44
CA ALA A 42 1.70 -10.16 -15.63
C ALA A 42 0.71 -10.60 -14.54
N ALA A 43 0.64 -11.90 -14.25
CA ALA A 43 -0.23 -12.44 -13.20
C ALA A 43 0.11 -11.89 -11.81
N LEU A 44 1.39 -11.75 -11.46
CA LEU A 44 1.83 -11.16 -10.20
C LEU A 44 1.46 -9.67 -10.11
N LEU A 45 1.57 -8.93 -11.21
CA LEU A 45 1.22 -7.51 -11.26
C LEU A 45 -0.30 -7.30 -11.09
N ASP A 46 -1.12 -8.19 -11.65
CA ASP A 46 -2.58 -8.14 -11.52
C ASP A 46 -3.06 -8.57 -10.14
N LEU A 47 -2.41 -9.58 -9.54
CA LEU A 47 -2.60 -9.93 -8.15
C LEU A 47 -2.25 -8.74 -7.23
N SER A 48 -1.09 -8.10 -7.46
CA SER A 48 -0.67 -6.92 -6.70
C SER A 48 -1.68 -5.77 -6.83
N LYS A 49 -2.19 -5.49 -8.04
CA LYS A 49 -3.21 -4.46 -8.28
C LYS A 49 -4.50 -4.75 -7.49
N SER A 50 -4.98 -5.99 -7.53
CA SER A 50 -6.18 -6.41 -6.82
C SER A 50 -5.99 -6.29 -5.30
N ALA A 51 -4.84 -6.73 -4.80
CA ALA A 51 -4.46 -6.63 -3.39
C ALA A 51 -4.36 -5.17 -2.91
N VAL A 52 -3.75 -4.27 -3.69
CA VAL A 52 -3.69 -2.83 -3.40
C VAL A 52 -5.09 -2.21 -3.40
N THR A 53 -5.98 -2.64 -4.29
CA THR A 53 -7.37 -2.16 -4.32
C THR A 53 -8.10 -2.52 -3.02
N ILE A 54 -7.97 -3.76 -2.55
CA ILE A 54 -8.55 -4.20 -1.27
C ILE A 54 -7.91 -3.43 -0.11
N ALA A 55 -6.59 -3.21 -0.13
CA ALA A 55 -5.90 -2.44 0.88
C ALA A 55 -6.41 -0.99 0.93
N ALA A 56 -6.65 -0.34 -0.21
CA ALA A 56 -7.20 1.02 -0.29
C ALA A 56 -8.62 1.11 0.28
N ILE A 57 -9.49 0.13 -0.03
CA ILE A 57 -10.83 0.01 0.56
C ILE A 57 -10.73 -0.15 2.09
N SER A 58 -9.79 -0.97 2.54
CA SER A 58 -9.55 -1.22 3.97
C SER A 58 -9.07 0.03 4.71
N VAL A 59 -8.19 0.84 4.08
CA VAL A 59 -7.78 2.15 4.61
C VAL A 59 -8.95 3.11 4.71
N ALA A 60 -9.82 3.17 3.68
CA ALA A 60 -11.02 4.00 3.75
C ALA A 60 -11.94 3.57 4.91
N PHE A 61 -12.18 2.27 5.06
CA PHE A 61 -12.98 1.73 6.16
C PHE A 61 -12.36 2.01 7.55
N LEU A 62 -11.05 1.81 7.68
CA LEU A 62 -10.29 2.15 8.88
C LEU A 62 -10.42 3.65 9.22
N LEU A 63 -10.30 4.52 8.23
CA LEU A 63 -10.40 5.97 8.44
C LEU A 63 -11.81 6.36 8.89
N LEU A 64 -12.85 5.86 8.23
CA LEU A 64 -14.24 6.15 8.60
C LEU A 64 -14.54 5.74 10.04
N THR A 65 -14.15 4.53 10.43
CA THR A 65 -14.34 4.01 11.79
C THR A 65 -13.47 4.74 12.82
N GLY A 66 -12.24 5.11 12.45
CA GLY A 66 -11.33 5.89 13.30
C GLY A 66 -11.82 7.32 13.53
N ILE A 67 -12.35 7.98 12.51
CA ILE A 67 -12.97 9.32 12.60
C ILE A 67 -14.18 9.25 13.54
N ALA A 68 -15.06 8.27 13.36
CA ALA A 68 -16.21 8.07 14.23
C ALA A 68 -15.77 7.82 15.70
N ALA A 69 -14.75 6.99 15.92
CA ALA A 69 -14.19 6.74 17.25
C ALA A 69 -13.53 8.00 17.86
N GLY A 70 -12.96 8.87 17.02
CA GLY A 70 -12.39 10.17 17.40
C GLY A 70 -13.44 11.11 17.97
N PHE A 71 -14.61 11.20 17.34
CA PHE A 71 -15.74 11.99 17.84
C PHE A 71 -16.37 11.38 19.08
N ALA A 72 -16.62 10.07 19.09
CA ALA A 72 -17.25 9.39 20.22
C ALA A 72 -16.37 9.38 21.49
N GLY A 73 -15.05 9.45 21.33
CA GLY A 73 -14.08 9.49 22.44
C GLY A 73 -13.46 10.85 22.73
N ASP A 74 -13.90 11.93 22.07
CA ASP A 74 -13.34 13.29 22.20
C ASP A 74 -11.80 13.37 22.06
N TYR A 75 -11.26 12.70 21.05
CA TYR A 75 -9.80 12.59 20.88
C TYR A 75 -9.19 13.66 19.96
N TRP A 76 -9.98 14.55 19.37
CA TRP A 76 -9.49 15.53 18.38
C TRP A 76 -8.53 16.57 18.95
N GLY A 77 -8.56 16.81 20.27
CA GLY A 77 -7.57 17.63 20.96
C GLY A 77 -6.23 16.92 21.24
N LYS A 78 -6.11 15.61 20.92
CA LYS A 78 -4.91 14.82 21.21
C LYS A 78 -3.95 14.85 20.01
N ARG A 79 -2.69 15.22 20.28
CA ARG A 79 -1.68 15.42 19.24
C ARG A 79 -1.26 14.11 18.57
N TRP A 80 -1.30 12.97 19.27
CA TRP A 80 -0.95 11.66 18.69
C TRP A 80 -1.88 11.24 17.54
N ILE A 81 -3.15 11.67 17.52
CA ILE A 81 -4.06 11.41 16.39
C ILE A 81 -3.59 12.14 15.14
N TRP A 82 -3.31 13.43 15.27
CA TRP A 82 -2.85 14.25 14.15
C TRP A 82 -1.52 13.76 13.59
N ALA A 83 -0.58 13.38 14.46
CA ALA A 83 0.67 12.77 14.04
C ALA A 83 0.43 11.47 13.24
N SER A 84 -0.46 10.59 13.72
CA SER A 84 -0.78 9.33 13.03
C SER A 84 -1.43 9.57 11.66
N ILE A 85 -2.39 10.50 11.56
CA ILE A 85 -3.05 10.86 10.30
C ILE A 85 -2.02 11.45 9.32
N ALA A 86 -1.19 12.38 9.77
CA ALA A 86 -0.16 12.99 8.93
C ALA A 86 0.81 11.94 8.39
N ILE A 87 1.31 11.05 9.24
CA ILE A 87 2.21 9.95 8.82
C ILE A 87 1.52 9.03 7.81
N LEU A 88 0.26 8.63 8.07
CA LEU A 88 -0.50 7.79 7.15
C LEU A 88 -0.62 8.45 5.76
N VAL A 89 -1.03 9.72 5.70
CA VAL A 89 -1.21 10.44 4.43
C VAL A 89 0.12 10.59 3.68
N LEU A 90 1.20 10.93 4.39
CA LEU A 90 2.53 11.07 3.79
C LEU A 90 3.03 9.74 3.23
N LEU A 91 2.90 8.65 3.98
CA LEU A 91 3.30 7.31 3.54
C LEU A 91 2.45 6.85 2.36
N TRP A 92 1.14 7.04 2.41
CA TRP A 92 0.24 6.65 1.33
C TRP A 92 0.57 7.39 0.04
N GLY A 93 0.75 8.72 0.09
CA GLY A 93 1.15 9.52 -1.06
C GLY A 93 2.52 9.10 -1.62
N TYR A 94 3.51 8.94 -0.75
CA TYR A 94 4.86 8.52 -1.14
C TYR A 94 4.87 7.13 -1.79
N MET A 95 4.28 6.14 -1.12
CA MET A 95 4.25 4.76 -1.62
C MET A 95 3.37 4.63 -2.85
N GLY A 96 2.25 5.35 -2.94
CA GLY A 96 1.40 5.38 -4.12
C GLY A 96 2.16 5.91 -5.34
N PHE A 97 2.84 7.05 -5.21
CA PHE A 97 3.62 7.62 -6.30
C PHE A 97 4.78 6.72 -6.74
N ARG A 98 5.58 6.25 -5.78
CA ARG A 98 6.78 5.44 -6.05
C ARG A 98 6.43 4.04 -6.53
N GLY A 99 5.42 3.43 -5.91
CA GLY A 99 4.94 2.08 -6.20
C GLY A 99 4.32 2.00 -7.59
N THR A 100 3.42 2.93 -7.95
CA THR A 100 2.79 2.85 -9.27
C THR A 100 3.80 3.06 -10.39
N LYS A 101 4.73 4.02 -10.25
CA LYS A 101 5.81 4.21 -11.24
C LYS A 101 6.66 2.96 -11.45
N TYR A 102 7.00 2.25 -10.37
CA TYR A 102 7.75 1.00 -10.48
C TYR A 102 6.96 -0.09 -11.19
N HIS A 103 5.71 -0.34 -10.79
CA HIS A 103 4.89 -1.39 -11.40
C HIS A 103 4.56 -1.09 -12.87
N ASP A 104 4.33 0.18 -13.22
CA ASP A 104 4.12 0.58 -14.62
C ASP A 104 5.37 0.37 -15.46
N ALA A 105 6.56 0.74 -14.96
CA ALA A 105 7.81 0.46 -15.65
C ALA A 105 8.00 -1.05 -15.91
N VAL A 106 7.65 -1.89 -14.93
CA VAL A 106 7.70 -3.36 -15.11
C VAL A 106 6.65 -3.83 -16.12
N ARG A 107 5.42 -3.28 -16.11
CA ARG A 107 4.38 -3.59 -17.11
C ARG A 107 4.85 -3.25 -18.52
N HIS A 108 5.39 -2.06 -18.73
CA HIS A 108 5.93 -1.65 -20.02
C HIS A 108 7.08 -2.55 -20.48
N ALA A 109 7.97 -2.96 -19.57
CA ALA A 109 9.09 -3.85 -19.88
C ALA A 109 8.67 -5.26 -20.32
N VAL A 110 7.43 -5.68 -20.02
CA VAL A 110 6.85 -6.96 -20.49
C VAL A 110 5.77 -6.77 -21.55
N GLY A 111 5.75 -5.61 -22.23
CA GLY A 111 4.78 -5.32 -23.30
C GLY A 111 3.33 -5.13 -22.82
N SER A 112 3.12 -4.93 -21.52
CA SER A 112 1.80 -4.70 -20.92
C SER A 112 1.53 -3.21 -20.73
N ILE A 113 0.25 -2.81 -20.87
CA ILE A 113 -0.17 -1.42 -20.66
C ILE A 113 -0.11 -1.06 -19.16
N GLY A 114 0.57 0.04 -18.83
CA GLY A 114 0.64 0.59 -17.49
C GLY A 114 -0.70 1.14 -16.97
N ILE A 115 -0.82 1.31 -15.65
CA ILE A 115 -2.02 1.87 -15.02
C ILE A 115 -2.22 3.33 -15.41
N TYR A 116 -1.17 4.11 -15.67
CA TYR A 116 -1.34 5.49 -16.13
C TYR A 116 -1.49 5.66 -17.64
N ASP A 117 -1.39 4.59 -18.43
CA ASP A 117 -1.20 4.68 -19.87
C ASP A 117 -2.33 4.06 -20.70
N HIS A 118 -3.58 4.27 -20.26
CA HIS A 118 -4.79 3.75 -20.93
C HIS A 118 -4.99 4.23 -22.37
N LYS A 119 -4.15 5.16 -22.86
CA LYS A 119 -4.24 5.76 -24.20
C LYS A 119 -3.00 5.52 -25.08
N ALA A 120 -1.94 4.89 -24.59
CA ALA A 120 -0.79 4.57 -25.44
C ALA A 120 -1.07 3.37 -26.33
N THR A 121 -0.61 3.48 -27.58
CA THR A 121 -0.34 2.37 -28.49
C THR A 121 0.52 1.32 -27.78
N GLU A 122 0.28 0.03 -28.05
CA GLU A 122 1.03 -1.09 -27.46
C GLU A 122 2.51 -0.75 -27.29
N PRO A 123 3.06 -0.88 -26.05
CA PRO A 123 4.46 -0.58 -25.82
C PRO A 123 5.36 -1.40 -26.76
N PRO A 124 6.49 -0.84 -27.21
CA PRO A 124 7.46 -1.60 -28.01
C PRO A 124 7.87 -2.90 -27.27
N PRO A 125 8.27 -3.94 -28.02
CA PRO A 125 8.51 -5.28 -27.49
C PRO A 125 9.45 -5.28 -26.29
N ALA A 126 9.20 -6.23 -25.38
CA ALA A 126 9.91 -6.39 -24.12
C ALA A 126 11.44 -6.30 -24.31
N ASP A 127 12.09 -5.37 -23.59
CA ASP A 127 13.55 -5.32 -23.49
C ASP A 127 13.98 -6.14 -22.26
N PRO A 128 14.58 -7.33 -22.44
CA PRO A 128 15.02 -8.17 -21.33
C PRO A 128 16.06 -7.48 -20.44
N ALA A 129 16.86 -6.57 -20.99
CA ALA A 129 17.87 -5.83 -20.22
C ALA A 129 17.21 -4.77 -19.31
N ALA A 130 16.21 -4.05 -19.82
CA ALA A 130 15.42 -3.11 -19.01
C ALA A 130 14.67 -3.81 -17.87
N LEU A 131 14.05 -4.97 -18.15
CA LEU A 131 13.37 -5.77 -17.13
C LEU A 131 14.35 -6.25 -16.04
N ALA A 132 15.51 -6.77 -16.44
CA ALA A 132 16.54 -7.21 -15.50
C ALA A 132 17.04 -6.07 -14.60
N ALA A 133 17.22 -4.86 -15.15
CA ALA A 133 17.61 -3.68 -14.39
C ALA A 133 16.54 -3.27 -13.35
N LEU A 134 15.26 -3.31 -13.74
CA LEU A 134 14.14 -3.02 -12.84
C LEU A 134 14.05 -4.04 -11.70
N GLN A 135 14.22 -5.33 -12.00
CA GLN A 135 14.18 -6.41 -11.03
C GLN A 135 15.36 -6.42 -10.05
N ALA A 136 16.54 -5.97 -10.51
CA ALA A 136 17.73 -5.77 -9.68
C ALA A 136 17.58 -4.58 -8.73
N SER A 137 16.65 -3.65 -9.00
CA SER A 137 16.48 -2.45 -8.20
C SER A 137 16.08 -2.73 -6.74
N SER A 138 16.43 -1.82 -5.84
CA SER A 138 16.05 -1.86 -4.43
C SER A 138 14.63 -1.37 -4.16
N ARG A 139 13.81 -1.09 -5.20
CA ARG A 139 12.50 -0.42 -5.06
C ARG A 139 11.55 -1.19 -4.15
N ALA A 140 11.46 -2.51 -4.32
CA ALA A 140 10.61 -3.35 -3.46
C ALA A 140 11.06 -3.32 -1.99
N LEU A 141 12.38 -3.33 -1.74
CA LEU A 141 12.94 -3.24 -0.39
C LEU A 141 12.68 -1.86 0.24
N GLU A 142 12.88 -0.77 -0.50
CA GLU A 142 12.61 0.59 -0.02
C GLU A 142 11.14 0.75 0.38
N LEU A 143 10.21 0.34 -0.48
CA LEU A 143 8.77 0.45 -0.21
C LEU A 143 8.35 -0.42 0.96
N ALA A 144 8.86 -1.65 1.06
CA ALA A 144 8.58 -2.53 2.19
C ALA A 144 9.13 -1.97 3.51
N ALA A 145 10.34 -1.40 3.50
CA ALA A 145 10.96 -0.80 4.68
C ALA A 145 10.21 0.47 5.12
N VAL A 146 9.90 1.38 4.19
CA VAL A 146 9.16 2.61 4.46
C VAL A 146 7.76 2.29 5.00
N GLY A 147 7.04 1.36 4.36
CA GLY A 147 5.73 0.92 4.83
C GLY A 147 5.79 0.23 6.20
N GLY A 148 6.74 -0.67 6.41
CA GLY A 148 6.90 -1.42 7.66
C GLY A 148 7.26 -0.52 8.84
N ILE A 149 8.27 0.36 8.69
CA ILE A 149 8.64 1.33 9.73
C ILE A 149 7.47 2.27 10.02
N GLY A 150 6.84 2.79 8.97
CA GLY A 150 5.68 3.66 9.09
C GLY A 150 4.52 3.02 9.86
N LEU A 151 4.21 1.76 9.57
CA LEU A 151 3.18 0.99 10.26
C LEU A 151 3.51 0.82 11.75
N VAL A 152 4.75 0.47 12.08
CA VAL A 152 5.20 0.32 13.49
C VAL A 152 5.05 1.64 14.25
N VAL A 153 5.43 2.76 13.64
CA VAL A 153 5.31 4.09 14.25
C VAL A 153 3.84 4.46 14.49
N ILE A 154 2.96 4.25 13.50
CA ILE A 154 1.51 4.51 13.66
C ILE A 154 0.92 3.62 14.76
N LEU A 155 1.27 2.33 14.78
CA LEU A 155 0.81 1.41 15.82
C LEU A 155 1.25 1.88 17.22
N TRP A 156 2.51 2.28 17.36
CA TRP A 156 3.04 2.82 18.61
C TRP A 156 2.27 4.07 19.07
N LEU A 157 2.00 5.03 18.16
CA LEU A 157 1.22 6.23 18.46
C LEU A 157 -0.19 5.89 18.95
N MET A 158 -0.86 4.93 18.29
CA MET A 158 -2.23 4.52 18.59
C MET A 158 -2.36 3.75 19.90
N VAL A 159 -1.36 2.94 20.23
CA VAL A 159 -1.34 2.11 21.46
C VAL A 159 -0.92 2.93 22.67
N PHE A 160 0.21 3.63 22.59
CA PHE A 160 0.82 4.29 23.75
C PHE A 160 0.36 5.72 23.96
N LYS A 161 -0.19 6.38 22.91
CA LYS A 161 -0.79 7.72 23.00
C LYS A 161 0.09 8.74 23.74
N PRO A 162 1.35 8.92 23.32
CA PRO A 162 2.38 9.58 24.13
C PRO A 162 2.16 11.08 24.42
N PHE A 163 1.27 11.78 23.70
CA PHE A 163 1.13 13.24 23.80
C PHE A 163 -0.17 13.85 23.24
#